data_AF-A0AAD7EC52-F1
#
_entry.id   AF-A0AAD7EC52-F1
#
_cell.length_a   1.000
_cell.length_b   1.000
_cell.length_c   1.000
_cell.angle_alpha   90.00
_cell.angle_beta   90.00
_cell.angle_gamma   90.00
#
_symmetry.space_group_name_H-M   'P 1'
#
loop_
_entity.id
_entity.type
_entity.pdbx_description
1 polymer ?
#
loop_
_entity_poly.entity_id
_entity_poly.type
_entity_poly.pdbx_seq_one_letter_code
_entity_poly.pdbx_strand_id
1 'polypeptide(L)'
;MSQRKAALYYSVPRSTLQDRAKGRLTRGDAHVHERLLNKPQEDVLAEWIKSLAKRGIPLNLTTIGSYAAEIYGAPLGVTWPTRFKNATQT
;
A
#
# COMPACT_ATOMS: atom_id res chain seq x y z
N MET A 1 -31.92 1.99 3.94
CA MET A 1 -31.85 0.59 3.45
C MET A 1 -31.49 -0.31 4.64
N SER A 2 -32.19 -1.42 4.89
CA SER A 2 -31.82 -2.35 5.97
C SER A 2 -30.52 -3.08 5.65
N GLN A 3 -29.66 -3.34 6.63
CA GLN A 3 -28.40 -4.11 6.47
C GLN A 3 -28.64 -5.49 5.81
N ARG A 4 -29.82 -6.10 6.01
CA ARG A 4 -30.19 -7.36 5.34
C ARG A 4 -30.41 -7.17 3.84
N LYS A 5 -31.08 -6.08 3.46
CA LYS A 5 -31.32 -5.73 2.05
C LYS A 5 -30.02 -5.37 1.34
N ALA A 6 -29.10 -4.69 2.03
CA ALA A 6 -27.77 -4.42 1.52
C ALA A 6 -26.92 -5.70 1.36
N ALA A 7 -26.98 -6.63 2.33
CA ALA A 7 -26.26 -7.91 2.25
C ALA A 7 -26.66 -8.74 1.01
N LEU A 8 -27.96 -8.80 0.73
CA LEU A 8 -28.49 -9.48 -0.46
C LEU A 8 -28.12 -8.74 -1.76
N TYR A 9 -28.20 -7.40 -1.76
CA TYR A 9 -27.89 -6.59 -2.94
C TYR A 9 -26.42 -6.69 -3.35
N TYR A 10 -25.51 -6.70 -2.37
CA TYR A 10 -24.07 -6.76 -2.60
C TYR A 10 -23.48 -8.18 -2.51
N SER A 11 -24.32 -9.20 -2.34
CA SER A 11 -23.91 -10.61 -2.15
C SER A 11 -22.77 -10.80 -1.13
N VAL A 12 -22.79 -10.00 -0.05
CA VAL A 12 -21.79 -10.06 1.04
C VAL A 12 -22.46 -10.48 2.34
N PRO A 13 -21.76 -11.24 3.19
CA PRO A 13 -22.27 -11.61 4.50
C PRO A 13 -22.69 -10.38 5.31
N ARG A 14 -23.80 -10.52 6.05
CA ARG A 14 -24.28 -9.47 6.96
C ARG A 14 -23.22 -9.05 7.98
N SER A 15 -22.41 -10.00 8.46
CA SER A 15 -21.30 -9.75 9.37
C SER A 15 -20.28 -8.76 8.80
N THR A 16 -19.98 -8.84 7.50
CA THR A 16 -19.08 -7.90 6.81
C THR A 16 -19.63 -6.47 6.81
N LEU A 17 -20.94 -6.31 6.57
CA LEU A 17 -21.58 -4.99 6.64
C LEU A 17 -21.68 -4.46 8.07
N GLN A 18 -21.89 -5.34 9.04
CA GLN A 18 -21.91 -4.97 10.45
C GLN A 18 -20.51 -4.54 10.94
N ASP A 19 -19.47 -5.26 10.56
CA ASP A 19 -18.08 -4.92 10.84
C ASP A 19 -17.73 -3.55 10.25
N ARG A 20 -18.11 -3.31 8.99
CA ARG A 20 -17.93 -1.98 8.35
C ARG A 20 -18.71 -0.88 9.07
N ALA A 21 -19.96 -1.14 9.48
CA ALA A 21 -20.76 -0.18 10.23
C ALA A 21 -20.17 0.13 11.62
N LYS A 22 -19.43 -0.82 12.20
CA LYS A 22 -18.65 -0.64 13.45
C LYS A 22 -17.30 0.06 13.23
N GLY A 23 -16.98 0.46 11.98
CA GLY A 23 -15.72 1.13 11.65
C GLY A 23 -14.54 0.17 11.48
N ARG A 24 -14.78 -1.14 11.30
CA ARG A 24 -13.69 -2.09 11.02
C ARG A 24 -13.11 -1.79 9.65
N LEU A 25 -11.82 -1.42 9.63
CA LEU A 25 -11.07 -1.14 8.42
C LEU A 25 -10.92 -2.40 7.57
N THR A 26 -10.79 -2.22 6.25
CA THR A 26 -10.43 -3.33 5.37
C THR A 26 -9.01 -3.79 5.69
N ARG A 27 -8.64 -5.03 5.34
CA ARG A 27 -7.26 -5.50 5.57
C ARG A 27 -6.23 -4.56 4.95
N GLY A 28 -6.49 -4.04 3.74
CA GLY A 28 -5.62 -3.08 3.07
C GLY A 28 -5.43 -1.78 3.85
N ASP A 29 -6.53 -1.20 4.36
CA ASP A 29 -6.50 0.04 5.15
C ASP A 29 -5.90 -0.18 6.54
N ALA A 30 -6.15 -1.36 7.13
CA ALA A 30 -5.55 -1.76 8.39
C ALA A 30 -4.03 -1.83 8.26
N HIS A 31 -3.46 -2.35 7.16
CA HIS A 31 -2.01 -2.41 7.01
C HIS A 31 -1.33 -1.07 6.65
N VAL A 32 -2.08 0.03 6.48
CA VAL A 32 -1.49 1.34 6.15
C VAL A 32 -0.57 1.84 7.26
N HIS A 33 -0.91 1.60 8.54
CA HIS A 33 -0.07 2.02 9.68
C HIS A 33 1.18 1.14 9.88
N GLU A 34 1.21 -0.06 9.29
CA GLU A 34 2.38 -0.94 9.33
C GLU A 34 3.37 -0.63 8.20
N ARG A 35 3.03 0.29 7.29
CA ARG A 35 3.94 0.76 6.25
C ARG A 35 4.99 1.66 6.89
N LEU A 36 6.26 1.34 6.63
CA LEU A 36 7.40 2.15 7.09
C LEU A 36 7.42 3.54 6.45
N LEU A 37 6.97 3.65 5.20
CA LEU A 37 6.85 4.94 4.51
C LEU A 37 5.40 5.45 4.62
N ASN A 38 5.27 6.73 4.96
CA ASN A 38 4.00 7.43 4.89
C ASN A 38 3.56 7.60 3.43
N LYS A 39 2.24 7.76 3.20
CA LYS A 39 1.66 7.98 1.86
C LYS A 39 2.43 9.02 1.01
N PRO A 40 2.81 10.21 1.54
CA PRO A 40 3.55 11.20 0.75
C PRO A 40 4.97 10.74 0.39
N GLN A 41 5.62 9.97 1.26
CA GLN A 41 6.96 9.42 0.99
C GLN A 41 6.90 8.32 -0.08
N GLU A 42 5.85 7.48 -0.05
CA GLU A 42 5.59 6.52 -1.12
C GLU A 42 5.34 7.21 -2.47
N ASP A 43 4.61 8.33 -2.47
CA ASP A 43 4.32 9.09 -3.69
C ASP A 43 5.60 9.68 -4.31
N VAL A 44 6.48 10.29 -3.50
CA VAL A 44 7.79 10.80 -3.94
C VAL A 44 8.65 9.67 -4.52
N LEU A 45 8.70 8.52 -3.84
CA LEU A 45 9.42 7.34 -4.34
C LEU A 45 8.85 6.85 -5.67
N ALA A 46 7.52 6.82 -5.81
CA ALA A 46 6.85 6.39 -7.04
C ALA A 46 7.10 7.35 -8.21
N GLU A 47 7.09 8.66 -7.97
CA GLU A 47 7.44 9.66 -8.98
C GLU A 47 8.88 9.52 -9.45
N TRP A 48 9.81 9.31 -8.51
CA TRP A 48 11.21 9.06 -8.85
C TRP A 48 11.39 7.81 -9.70
N ILE A 49 10.76 6.69 -9.32
CA ILE A 49 10.76 5.45 -10.12
C ILE A 49 10.18 5.70 -11.53
N LYS A 50 9.06 6.41 -11.64
CA LYS A 50 8.46 6.76 -12.94
C LYS A 50 9.39 7.61 -13.78
N SER A 51 10.11 8.55 -13.18
CA SER A 51 11.08 9.40 -13.87
C SER A 51 12.24 8.58 -14.45
N LEU A 52 12.71 7.57 -13.72
CA LEU A 52 13.76 6.65 -14.16
C LEU A 52 13.27 5.71 -15.26
N ALA A 53 12.05 5.19 -15.13
CA ALA A 53 11.42 4.37 -16.16
C ALA A 53 11.27 5.14 -17.49
N LYS A 54 10.86 6.42 -17.43
CA LYS A 54 10.81 7.30 -18.62
C LYS A 54 12.17 7.51 -19.29
N ARG A 55 13.26 7.44 -18.53
CA ARG A 55 14.63 7.57 -19.03
C ARG A 55 15.19 6.25 -19.57
N GLY A 56 14.44 5.14 -19.47
CA GLY A 56 14.90 3.81 -19.90
C GLY A 56 16.01 3.23 -19.01
N ILE A 57 16.18 3.74 -17.79
CA ILE A 57 17.22 3.26 -16.88
C ILE A 57 16.70 2.01 -16.17
N PRO A 58 17.44 0.87 -16.22
CA PRO A 58 17.05 -0.32 -15.49
C PRO A 58 17.12 -0.06 -13.98
N LEU A 59 15.97 -0.19 -13.31
CA LEU A 59 15.84 -0.01 -11.87
C LEU A 59 16.18 -1.32 -11.15
N ASN A 60 17.17 -1.26 -10.26
CA ASN A 60 17.48 -2.34 -9.33
C ASN A 60 16.73 -2.12 -8.00
N LEU A 61 16.23 -3.20 -7.40
CA LEU A 61 15.61 -3.19 -6.08
C LEU A 61 16.53 -2.62 -4.99
N THR A 62 17.85 -2.83 -5.12
CA THR A 62 18.82 -2.24 -4.20
C THR A 62 18.81 -0.71 -4.27
N THR A 63 18.80 -0.14 -5.48
CA THR A 63 18.77 1.31 -5.69
C THR A 63 17.46 1.91 -5.16
N ILE A 64 16.33 1.22 -5.35
CA ILE A 64 15.04 1.61 -4.79
C ILE A 64 15.10 1.61 -3.25
N GLY A 65 15.71 0.58 -2.64
CA GLY A 65 15.89 0.51 -1.19
C GLY A 65 16.77 1.63 -0.64
N SER A 66 17.88 1.96 -1.32
CA SER A 66 18.77 3.06 -0.93
C SER A 66 18.05 4.42 -0.99
N TYR A 67 17.33 4.70 -2.07
CA TYR A 67 16.60 5.96 -2.21
C TYR A 67 15.42 6.06 -1.23
N ALA A 68 14.72 4.95 -0.98
CA ALA A 68 13.69 4.88 0.04
C ALA A 68 14.25 5.11 1.45
N ALA A 69 15.45 4.58 1.76
CA ALA A 69 16.13 4.84 3.03
C ALA A 69 16.57 6.31 3.16
N GLU A 70 16.96 6.96 2.07
CA GLU A 70 17.26 8.40 2.03
C GLU A 70 16.02 9.25 2.34
N ILE A 71 14.86 8.94 1.75
CA ILE A 71 13.59 9.63 2.03
C ILE A 71 13.13 9.40 3.47
N TYR A 72 13.33 8.18 3.99
CA TYR A 72 12.89 7.80 5.33
C TYR A 72 13.83 8.31 6.44
N GLY A 73 15.12 8.52 6.13
CA GLY A 73 16.14 8.94 7.09
C GLY A 73 16.73 7.81 7.95
N ALA A 74 16.40 6.55 7.65
CA ALA A 74 16.91 5.38 8.37
C ALA A 74 17.04 4.17 7.43
N PRO A 75 17.93 3.21 7.73
CA PRO A 75 18.13 2.03 6.88
C PRO A 75 16.88 1.16 6.87
N LEU A 76 16.33 0.95 5.68
CA LEU A 76 15.25 -0.01 5.44
C LEU A 76 15.84 -1.42 5.29
N GLY A 77 15.15 -2.44 5.82
CA GLY A 77 15.59 -3.82 5.69
C GLY A 77 15.69 -4.28 4.23
N VAL A 78 16.64 -5.17 3.93
CA VAL A 78 16.93 -5.63 2.56
C VAL A 78 15.74 -6.26 1.82
N THR A 79 14.77 -6.80 2.55
CA THR A 79 13.54 -7.40 1.98
C THR A 79 12.46 -6.35 1.67
N TRP A 80 12.62 -5.13 2.16
CA TRP A 80 11.61 -4.08 2.04
C TRP A 80 11.27 -3.73 0.58
N PRO A 81 12.23 -3.54 -0.35
CA PRO A 81 11.90 -3.21 -1.74
C PRO A 81 11.03 -4.29 -2.42
N THR A 82 11.26 -5.56 -2.10
CA THR A 82 10.45 -6.68 -2.59
C THR A 82 9.02 -6.62 -2.05
N ARG A 83 8.86 -6.31 -0.76
CA ARG A 83 7.53 -6.15 -0.14
C ARG A 83 6.78 -4.94 -0.71
N PHE A 84 7.49 -3.83 -0.94
CA PHE A 84 6.94 -2.62 -1.55
C PHE A 84 6.40 -2.89 -2.96
N LYS A 85 7.15 -3.62 -3.79
CA LYS A 85 6.68 -4.06 -5.12
C LYS A 85 5.38 -4.87 -5.02
N ASN A 86 5.32 -5.86 -4.12
CA ASN A 86 4.13 -6.70 -3.99
C ASN A 86 2.91 -5.90 -3.48
N ALA A 87 3.13 -4.92 -2.61
CA ALA A 87 2.08 -4.08 -2.05
C ALA A 87 1.44 -3.11 -3.06
N THR A 88 2.14 -2.80 -4.15
CA THR A 88 1.66 -1.87 -5.21
C THR A 88 0.99 -2.60 -6.38
N GLN A 89 1.03 -3.94 -6.42
CA GLN A 89 0.54 -4.75 -7.54
C GLN A 89 -0.85 -5.39 -7.31
N THR A 90 -1.50 -5.12 -6.18
CA THR A 90 -2.87 -5.58 -5.87
C THR A 90 -3.86 -4.44 -6.00
#